data_AF-A0A317U0J3-F1
#
_entry.id   AF-A0A317U0J3-F1
#
_cell.length_a   1.000
_cell.length_b   1.000
_cell.length_c   1.000
_cell.angle_alpha   90.00
_cell.angle_beta   90.00
_cell.angle_gamma   90.00
#
_symmetry.space_group_name_H-M   'P 1'
#
loop_
_entity.id
_entity.type
_entity.pdbx_description
1 polymer ?
#
loop_
_entity_poly.entity_id
_entity_poly.type
_entity_poly.pdbx_seq_one_letter_code
_entity_poly.pdbx_strand_id
1 'polypeptide(L)'
;MRKLFDSLAVASCGLITSVLTAILVIVCSNHMEFDFFTLSVWVVIPIGAILTGMAAASGYYFGCLYFHKRPTKVLFLQMLIIAVFTQLLIYYFQYMTLILDDGTQVSQFISFIDYVKFTLSKSHYTFSFSRAPTHIETGEVGYFGYFLAIIQFVGFMAGGVFIAMILLQYPECEKCGKYFRLLGTKSKSFSDSDAFAAYYDELYTHPIESKEFVDMLNQKHDHKAQNGVVLLKEKLNGCPYCKIQMITNNVSVYNGKEWKEINDLKRHILLPDSISLLTQFAK
;
A
#
# COMPACT_ATOMS: atom_id res chain seq x y z
N MET A 1 16.79 7.71 21.49
CA MET A 1 17.21 6.40 20.97
C MET A 1 16.06 5.53 20.44
N ARG A 2 14.99 5.25 21.21
CA ARG A 2 13.88 4.38 20.76
C ARG A 2 13.21 4.79 19.44
N LYS A 3 12.99 6.09 19.21
CA LYS A 3 12.46 6.61 17.94
C LYS A 3 13.35 6.28 16.72
N LEU A 4 14.67 6.25 16.89
CA LEU A 4 15.62 5.91 15.83
C LEU A 4 15.61 4.41 15.57
N PHE A 5 15.56 3.59 16.62
CA PHE A 5 15.47 2.14 16.50
C PHE A 5 14.21 1.72 15.73
N ASP A 6 13.04 2.29 16.07
CA ASP A 6 11.79 2.00 15.34
C ASP A 6 11.89 2.45 13.86
N SER A 7 12.58 3.55 13.54
CA SER A 7 12.80 3.97 12.14
C SER A 7 13.69 2.97 11.41
N LEU A 8 14.76 2.54 12.07
CA LEU A 8 15.73 1.60 11.50
C LEU A 8 15.09 0.23 11.25
N ALA A 9 14.24 -0.23 12.17
CA ALA A 9 13.50 -1.47 12.01
C ALA A 9 12.56 -1.41 10.79
N VAL A 10 11.76 -0.34 10.66
CA VAL A 10 10.92 -0.14 9.46
C VAL A 10 11.76 -0.07 8.18
N ALA A 11 12.89 0.65 8.21
CA ALA A 11 13.79 0.74 7.07
C ALA A 11 14.41 -0.61 6.69
N SER A 12 14.75 -1.45 7.68
CA SER A 12 15.25 -2.80 7.43
C SER A 12 14.19 -3.70 6.77
N CYS A 13 12.93 -3.62 7.19
CA CYS A 13 11.83 -4.32 6.53
C CYS A 13 11.70 -3.89 5.06
N GLY A 14 11.75 -2.59 4.80
CA GLY A 14 11.71 -2.05 3.44
C GLY A 14 12.92 -2.46 2.58
N LEU A 15 14.12 -2.48 3.15
CA LEU A 15 15.33 -2.95 2.47
C LEU A 15 15.22 -4.43 2.10
N ILE A 16 14.76 -5.28 3.03
CA ILE A 16 14.58 -6.72 2.78
C ILE A 16 13.57 -6.93 1.65
N THR A 17 12.40 -6.28 1.69
CA THR A 17 11.41 -6.43 0.61
C THR A 17 11.90 -5.88 -0.72
N SER A 18 12.72 -4.83 -0.71
CA SER A 18 13.31 -4.29 -1.94
C SER A 18 14.30 -5.25 -2.58
N VAL A 19 15.18 -5.88 -1.78
CA VAL A 19 16.11 -6.92 -2.26
C VAL A 19 15.35 -8.14 -2.77
N LEU A 20 14.36 -8.62 -2.01
CA LEU A 20 13.51 -9.74 -2.42
C LEU A 20 12.75 -9.44 -3.72
N THR A 21 12.26 -8.21 -3.88
CA THR A 21 11.59 -7.77 -5.11
C THR A 21 12.56 -7.78 -6.29
N ALA A 22 13.80 -7.27 -6.10
CA ALA A 22 14.82 -7.32 -7.15
C ALA A 22 15.10 -8.77 -7.59
N ILE A 23 15.32 -9.69 -6.63
CA ILE A 23 15.52 -11.12 -6.89
C ILE A 23 14.33 -11.71 -7.65
N LEU A 24 13.10 -11.43 -7.19
CA LEU A 24 11.88 -11.95 -7.81
C LEU A 24 11.73 -11.47 -9.26
N VAL A 25 12.04 -10.20 -9.55
CA VAL A 25 12.01 -9.67 -10.93
C VAL A 25 12.95 -10.46 -11.84
N ILE A 26 14.16 -10.78 -11.38
CA ILE A 26 15.14 -11.53 -12.19
C ILE A 26 14.70 -12.97 -12.38
N VAL A 27 14.23 -13.63 -11.32
CA VAL A 27 13.73 -15.00 -11.39
C VAL A 27 12.58 -15.07 -12.40
N CYS A 28 11.63 -14.13 -12.33
CA CYS A 28 10.55 -14.03 -13.31
C CYS A 28 11.08 -13.78 -14.73
N SER A 29 12.05 -12.87 -14.90
CA SER A 29 12.65 -12.57 -16.20
C SER A 29 13.33 -13.79 -16.82
N ASN A 30 14.09 -14.55 -16.02
CA ASN A 30 14.85 -15.70 -16.50
C ASN A 30 13.96 -16.92 -16.79
N HIS A 31 12.87 -17.10 -16.03
CA HIS A 31 11.98 -18.26 -16.21
C HIS A 31 10.83 -18.03 -17.20
N MET A 32 10.37 -16.79 -17.37
CA MET A 32 9.22 -16.49 -18.23
C MET A 32 9.63 -15.89 -19.59
N GLU A 33 10.93 -15.72 -19.85
CA GLU A 33 11.49 -15.00 -21.02
C GLU A 33 10.84 -13.61 -21.22
N PHE A 34 10.32 -13.04 -20.13
CA PHE A 34 9.51 -11.84 -20.13
C PHE A 34 10.00 -10.89 -19.04
N ASP A 35 10.52 -9.73 -19.44
CA ASP A 35 10.97 -8.72 -18.50
C ASP A 35 9.77 -7.92 -17.96
N PHE A 36 9.24 -8.40 -16.83
CA PHE A 36 8.14 -7.76 -16.11
C PHE A 36 8.42 -6.30 -15.74
N PHE A 37 9.67 -5.93 -15.49
CA PHE A 37 10.02 -4.56 -15.11
C PHE A 37 9.84 -3.59 -16.29
N THR A 38 10.15 -4.04 -17.50
CA THR A 38 10.02 -3.23 -18.72
C THR A 38 8.60 -3.13 -19.28
N LEU A 39 7.66 -3.90 -18.72
CA LEU A 39 6.26 -3.93 -19.15
C LEU A 39 5.64 -2.53 -19.13
N SER A 40 5.32 -2.02 -20.33
CA SER A 40 4.77 -0.69 -20.52
C SER A 40 3.52 -0.74 -21.40
N VAL A 41 2.46 -0.05 -21.00
CA VAL A 41 1.24 0.10 -21.81
C VAL A 41 1.36 1.36 -22.65
N TRP A 42 1.17 1.21 -23.95
CA TRP A 42 1.30 2.27 -24.95
C TRP A 42 2.66 3.00 -24.87
N VAL A 43 3.72 2.30 -24.45
CA VAL A 43 5.10 2.81 -24.28
C VAL A 43 5.26 3.89 -23.20
N VAL A 44 4.19 4.60 -22.83
CA VAL A 44 4.23 5.74 -21.92
C VAL A 44 3.99 5.34 -20.46
N ILE A 45 3.18 4.31 -20.20
CA ILE A 45 2.80 3.94 -18.82
C ILE A 45 3.59 2.70 -18.38
N PRO A 46 4.62 2.84 -17.52
CA PRO A 46 5.47 1.74 -17.11
C PRO A 46 4.81 0.94 -15.97
N ILE A 47 3.77 0.15 -16.32
CA ILE A 47 2.99 -0.62 -15.33
C ILE A 47 3.88 -1.60 -14.57
N GLY A 48 4.83 -2.23 -15.26
CA GLY A 48 5.82 -3.13 -14.67
C GLY A 48 6.59 -2.45 -13.54
N ALA A 49 7.27 -1.34 -13.87
CA ALA A 49 8.03 -0.57 -12.90
C ALA A 49 7.17 -0.07 -11.72
N ILE A 50 5.94 0.40 -11.96
CA ILE A 50 5.02 0.84 -10.90
C ILE A 50 4.70 -0.32 -9.93
N LEU A 51 4.32 -1.48 -10.46
CA LEU A 51 4.00 -2.66 -9.65
C LEU A 51 5.23 -3.16 -8.89
N THR A 52 6.40 -3.18 -9.53
CA THR A 52 7.66 -3.51 -8.86
C THR A 52 7.97 -2.50 -7.75
N GLY A 53 7.74 -1.20 -7.96
CA GLY A 53 7.90 -0.16 -6.95
C GLY A 53 6.97 -0.35 -5.76
N MET A 54 5.70 -0.70 -6.01
CA MET A 54 4.73 -1.04 -4.96
C MET A 54 5.17 -2.28 -4.17
N ALA A 55 5.63 -3.33 -4.86
CA ALA A 55 6.13 -4.56 -4.25
C ALA A 55 7.37 -4.30 -3.38
N ALA A 56 8.35 -3.54 -3.88
CA ALA A 56 9.54 -3.14 -3.13
C ALA A 56 9.19 -2.33 -1.88
N ALA A 57 8.20 -1.44 -1.98
CA ALA A 57 7.75 -0.60 -0.88
C ALA A 57 6.84 -1.31 0.15
N SER A 58 6.34 -2.51 -0.15
CA SER A 58 5.43 -3.27 0.72
C SER A 58 6.01 -3.54 2.12
N GLY A 59 7.32 -3.71 2.26
CA GLY A 59 7.97 -3.89 3.56
C GLY A 59 7.89 -2.67 4.45
N TYR A 60 7.92 -1.45 3.88
CA TYR A 60 7.67 -0.23 4.65
C TYR A 60 6.22 -0.17 5.12
N TYR A 61 5.27 -0.62 4.30
CA TYR A 61 3.87 -0.69 4.68
C TYR A 61 3.65 -1.62 5.88
N PHE A 62 4.09 -2.87 5.78
CA PHE A 62 3.96 -3.82 6.88
C PHE A 62 4.77 -3.40 8.11
N GLY A 63 5.99 -2.87 7.91
CA GLY A 63 6.82 -2.35 9.00
C GLY A 63 6.15 -1.20 9.75
N CYS A 64 5.61 -0.21 9.04
CA CYS A 64 4.91 0.92 9.66
C CYS A 64 3.69 0.48 10.47
N LEU A 65 2.90 -0.48 9.94
CA LEU A 65 1.75 -1.02 10.65
C LEU A 65 2.15 -1.86 11.86
N TYR A 66 3.18 -2.70 11.73
CA TYR A 66 3.68 -3.57 12.81
C TYR A 66 4.28 -2.77 13.97
N PHE A 67 5.11 -1.76 13.67
CA PHE A 67 5.71 -0.89 14.68
C PHE A 67 4.80 0.29 15.10
N HIS A 68 3.59 0.35 14.56
CA HIS A 68 2.59 1.40 14.79
C HIS A 68 3.17 2.81 14.60
N LYS A 69 3.96 3.01 13.55
CA LYS A 69 4.72 4.25 13.34
C LYS A 69 4.39 4.89 12.02
N ARG A 70 4.08 6.18 12.06
CA ARG A 70 3.85 6.97 10.86
C ARG A 70 5.15 7.21 10.08
N PRO A 71 5.11 7.17 8.75
CA PRO A 71 6.19 7.66 7.90
C PRO A 71 6.54 9.10 8.22
N THR A 72 7.78 9.32 8.68
CA THR A 72 8.33 10.66 8.89
C THR A 72 9.02 11.13 7.61
N LYS A 73 9.30 12.44 7.48
CA LYS A 73 10.08 12.98 6.35
C LYS A 73 11.43 12.27 6.18
N VAL A 74 12.06 11.87 7.29
CA VAL A 74 13.31 11.11 7.27
C VAL A 74 13.11 9.70 6.70
N LEU A 75 12.03 9.01 7.09
CA LEU A 75 11.71 7.69 6.53
C LEU A 75 11.42 7.81 5.02
N PHE A 76 10.70 8.85 4.60
CA PHE A 76 10.44 9.09 3.17
C PHE A 76 11.73 9.30 2.37
N LEU A 77 12.68 10.07 2.91
CA LEU A 77 14.00 10.22 2.29
C LEU A 77 14.75 8.87 2.21
N GLN A 78 14.69 8.05 3.26
CA GLN A 78 15.27 6.70 3.24
C GLN A 78 14.61 5.80 2.18
N MET A 79 13.28 5.85 2.05
CA MET A 79 12.54 5.13 1.01
C MET A 79 13.01 5.55 -0.39
N LEU A 80 13.21 6.84 -0.64
CA LEU A 80 13.70 7.36 -1.92
C LEU A 80 15.12 6.88 -2.24
N ILE A 81 16.02 6.94 -1.24
CA ILE A 81 17.40 6.47 -1.40
C ILE A 81 17.40 4.96 -1.70
N ILE A 82 16.66 4.17 -0.92
CA ILE A 82 16.57 2.72 -1.11
C ILE A 82 15.92 2.38 -2.46
N ALA A 83 14.95 3.15 -2.93
CA ALA A 83 14.35 2.96 -4.24
C ALA A 83 15.38 3.14 -5.38
N VAL A 84 16.21 4.20 -5.32
CA VAL A 84 17.32 4.41 -6.27
C VAL A 84 18.30 3.23 -6.24
N PHE A 85 18.73 2.81 -5.05
CA PHE A 85 19.63 1.66 -4.92
C PHE A 85 19.01 0.36 -5.43
N THR A 86 17.71 0.16 -5.22
CA THR A 86 16.99 -1.04 -5.68
C THR A 86 16.93 -1.08 -7.20
N GLN A 87 16.67 0.07 -7.84
CA GLN A 87 16.73 0.18 -9.30
C GLN A 87 18.11 -0.19 -9.84
N LEU A 88 19.17 0.36 -9.26
CA LEU A 88 20.54 0.02 -9.63
C LEU A 88 20.86 -1.46 -9.39
N LEU A 89 20.34 -2.03 -8.30
CA LEU A 89 20.51 -3.43 -7.96
C LEU A 89 19.81 -4.35 -8.97
N ILE A 90 18.63 -3.99 -9.46
CA ILE A 90 17.93 -4.73 -10.53
C ILE A 90 18.81 -4.76 -11.79
N TYR A 91 19.32 -3.61 -12.25
CA TYR A 91 20.23 -3.56 -13.40
C TYR A 91 21.52 -4.35 -13.16
N TYR A 92 22.09 -4.26 -11.95
CA TYR A 92 23.30 -4.99 -11.60
C TYR A 92 23.10 -6.50 -11.61
N PHE A 93 21.96 -6.97 -11.08
CA PHE A 93 21.67 -8.38 -11.12
C PHE A 93 21.34 -8.88 -12.53
N GLN A 94 20.60 -8.11 -13.33
CA GLN A 94 20.40 -8.43 -14.75
C GLN A 94 21.76 -8.56 -15.47
N TYR A 95 22.68 -7.63 -15.24
CA TYR A 95 24.06 -7.70 -15.75
C TYR A 95 24.80 -8.97 -15.32
N MET A 96 24.67 -9.38 -14.06
CA MET A 96 25.34 -10.57 -13.54
C MET A 96 24.72 -11.88 -14.03
N THR A 97 23.41 -11.91 -14.28
CA THR A 97 22.69 -13.13 -14.68
C THR A 97 22.54 -13.27 -16.19
N LEU A 98 22.87 -12.25 -16.97
CA LEU A 98 22.76 -12.29 -18.43
C LEU A 98 23.85 -13.20 -19.02
N ILE A 99 23.40 -14.29 -19.62
CA ILE A 99 24.22 -15.28 -20.33
C ILE A 99 24.02 -15.05 -21.83
N LEU A 100 25.12 -14.93 -22.59
CA LEU A 100 25.07 -14.83 -24.05
C LEU A 100 24.81 -16.20 -24.69
N ASP A 101 24.50 -16.22 -25.98
CA ASP A 101 24.26 -17.45 -26.77
C ASP A 101 25.44 -18.45 -26.68
N ASP A 102 26.66 -17.95 -26.48
CA ASP A 102 27.87 -18.76 -26.30
C ASP A 102 28.02 -19.37 -24.88
N GLY A 103 27.02 -19.20 -24.01
CA GLY A 103 27.01 -19.72 -22.63
C GLY A 103 27.90 -18.95 -21.65
N THR A 104 28.51 -17.85 -22.10
CA THR A 104 29.38 -16.99 -21.28
C THR A 104 28.60 -15.85 -20.64
N GLN A 105 29.04 -15.38 -19.47
CA GLN A 105 28.39 -14.27 -18.78
C GLN A 105 28.87 -12.93 -19.31
N VAL A 106 27.95 -11.98 -19.52
CA VAL A 106 28.27 -10.61 -19.97
C VAL A 106 29.26 -9.92 -19.03
N SER A 107 29.19 -10.24 -17.74
CA SER A 107 30.03 -9.64 -16.70
C SER A 107 31.53 -9.89 -16.85
N GLN A 108 31.94 -10.84 -17.70
CA GLN A 108 33.34 -11.15 -17.98
C GLN A 108 33.94 -10.27 -19.08
N PHE A 109 33.11 -9.61 -19.90
CA PHE A 109 33.56 -8.91 -21.10
C PHE A 109 33.41 -7.40 -21.05
N ILE A 110 32.38 -6.88 -20.39
CA ILE A 110 32.12 -5.44 -20.30
C ILE A 110 31.94 -5.03 -18.84
N SER A 111 32.30 -3.79 -18.51
CA SER A 111 32.07 -3.28 -17.16
C SER A 111 30.57 -3.01 -16.93
N PHE A 112 30.12 -3.00 -15.68
CA PHE A 112 28.73 -2.67 -15.35
C PHE A 112 28.29 -1.30 -15.90
N ILE A 113 29.16 -0.29 -15.87
CA ILE A 113 28.84 1.04 -16.39
C ILE A 113 28.65 1.00 -17.91
N ASP A 114 29.48 0.23 -18.61
CA ASP A 114 29.36 0.06 -20.05
C ASP A 114 28.13 -0.78 -20.41
N TYR A 115 27.80 -1.78 -19.59
CA TYR A 115 26.54 -2.51 -19.70
C TYR A 115 25.33 -1.59 -19.55
N VAL A 116 25.28 -0.75 -18.52
CA VAL A 116 24.15 0.18 -18.32
C VAL A 116 24.05 1.14 -19.50
N LYS A 117 25.16 1.72 -19.96
CA LYS A 117 25.17 2.59 -21.15
C LYS A 117 24.67 1.85 -22.40
N PHE A 118 25.15 0.62 -22.60
CA PHE A 118 24.77 -0.21 -23.75
C PHE A 118 23.29 -0.57 -23.69
N THR A 119 22.81 -1.11 -22.58
CA THR A 119 21.40 -1.46 -22.36
C THR A 119 20.49 -0.23 -22.51
N LEU A 120 20.89 0.94 -22.03
CA LEU A 120 20.12 2.18 -22.18
C LEU A 120 20.15 2.74 -23.61
N SER A 121 21.20 2.47 -24.39
CA SER A 121 21.35 3.01 -25.76
C SER A 121 20.88 2.05 -26.84
N LYS A 122 20.94 0.75 -26.59
CA LYS A 122 20.69 -0.35 -27.55
C LYS A 122 19.50 -1.23 -27.16
N SER A 123 18.68 -0.84 -26.19
CA SER A 123 17.46 -1.59 -25.85
C SER A 123 16.51 -1.59 -27.05
N HIS A 124 16.37 -2.75 -27.69
CA HIS A 124 15.39 -2.97 -28.75
C HIS A 124 14.01 -3.16 -28.10
N TYR A 125 13.15 -2.15 -28.21
CA TYR A 125 11.76 -2.28 -27.75
C TYR A 125 10.91 -2.83 -28.90
N THR A 126 10.33 -4.01 -28.69
CA THR A 126 9.38 -4.60 -29.64
C THR A 126 8.03 -3.90 -29.52
N PHE A 127 7.72 -3.06 -30.49
CA PHE A 127 6.41 -2.39 -30.60
C PHE A 127 5.36 -3.38 -31.10
N SER A 128 4.49 -3.85 -30.21
CA SER A 128 3.29 -4.62 -30.57
C SER A 128 2.04 -3.72 -30.40
N PHE A 129 1.64 -3.05 -31.48
CA PHE A 129 0.38 -2.31 -31.54
C PHE A 129 -0.65 -3.19 -32.26
N SER A 130 -1.61 -3.73 -31.51
CA SER A 130 -2.88 -4.36 -31.93
C SER A 130 -2.98 -5.01 -33.34
N ARG A 131 -3.11 -6.34 -33.37
CA ARG A 131 -3.68 -7.16 -34.48
C ARG A 131 -3.01 -7.05 -35.87
N ALA A 132 -1.71 -6.79 -35.95
CA ALA A 132 -0.95 -7.02 -37.18
C ALA A 132 0.37 -7.78 -36.87
N PRO A 133 0.71 -8.85 -37.60
CA PRO A 133 1.89 -9.68 -37.37
C PRO A 133 3.13 -9.05 -38.03
N THR A 134 3.39 -7.78 -37.73
CA THR A 134 4.55 -7.05 -38.25
C THR A 134 5.42 -6.62 -37.09
N HIS A 135 6.46 -7.42 -36.82
CA HIS A 135 7.58 -7.07 -35.97
C HIS A 135 8.34 -5.92 -36.62
N ILE A 136 7.98 -4.68 -36.28
CA ILE A 136 8.77 -3.51 -36.67
C ILE A 136 9.90 -3.41 -35.65
N GLU A 137 11.06 -3.99 -36.00
CA GLU A 137 12.32 -3.75 -35.31
C GLU A 137 12.67 -2.27 -35.48
N THR A 138 12.37 -1.48 -34.45
CA THR A 138 12.91 -0.13 -34.37
C THR A 138 14.41 -0.26 -34.12
N GLY A 139 15.22 0.22 -35.08
CA GLY A 139 16.69 0.22 -34.99
C GLY A 139 17.19 0.97 -33.76
N GLU A 140 18.53 1.01 -33.57
CA GLU A 140 19.19 1.55 -32.37
C GLU A 140 18.50 2.81 -31.83
N VAL A 141 17.89 2.65 -30.65
CA VAL A 141 16.95 3.61 -30.07
C VAL A 141 17.69 4.85 -29.54
N GLY A 142 19.01 4.78 -29.39
CA GLY A 142 19.89 5.92 -29.09
C GLY A 142 19.46 6.63 -27.80
N TYR A 143 19.30 7.96 -27.87
CA TYR A 143 18.86 8.78 -26.73
C TYR A 143 17.45 8.45 -26.22
N PHE A 144 16.60 7.79 -27.03
CA PHE A 144 15.23 7.47 -26.63
C PHE A 144 15.16 6.35 -25.58
N GLY A 145 16.17 5.47 -25.50
CA GLY A 145 16.23 4.45 -24.44
C GLY A 145 16.49 5.06 -23.05
N TYR A 146 17.29 6.13 -22.96
CA TYR A 146 17.44 6.91 -21.72
C TYR A 146 16.13 7.53 -21.26
N PHE A 147 15.32 8.04 -22.21
CA PHE A 147 14.02 8.61 -21.90
C PHE A 147 13.06 7.55 -21.33
N LEU A 148 13.02 6.35 -21.93
CA LEU A 148 12.21 5.24 -21.42
C LEU A 148 12.67 4.76 -20.05
N ALA A 149 13.97 4.69 -19.81
CA ALA A 149 14.51 4.34 -18.49
C ALA A 149 14.16 5.39 -17.42
N ILE A 150 14.16 6.68 -17.76
CA ILE A 150 13.69 7.74 -16.86
C ILE A 150 12.20 7.55 -16.54
N ILE A 151 11.37 7.24 -17.55
CA ILE A 151 9.94 6.94 -17.33
C ILE A 151 9.78 5.76 -16.39
N GLN A 152 10.50 4.65 -16.61
CA GLN A 152 10.45 3.47 -15.75
C GLN A 152 10.90 3.81 -14.32
N PHE A 153 11.97 4.57 -14.15
CA PHE A 153 12.42 5.03 -12.84
C PHE A 153 11.35 5.88 -12.13
N VAL A 154 10.72 6.82 -12.84
CA VAL A 154 9.61 7.61 -12.30
C VAL A 154 8.42 6.73 -11.95
N GLY A 155 8.11 5.72 -12.77
CA GLY A 155 7.08 4.72 -12.50
C GLY A 155 7.34 3.93 -11.22
N PHE A 156 8.56 3.41 -11.06
CA PHE A 156 8.99 2.73 -9.85
C PHE A 156 8.85 3.60 -8.60
N MET A 157 9.32 4.86 -8.69
CA MET A 157 9.17 5.84 -7.62
C MET A 157 7.69 6.12 -7.31
N ALA A 158 6.84 6.27 -8.34
CA ALA A 158 5.41 6.50 -8.18
C ALA A 158 4.73 5.33 -7.45
N GLY A 159 5.10 4.08 -7.76
CA GLY A 159 4.62 2.90 -7.03
C GLY A 159 4.98 2.92 -5.54
N GLY A 160 6.21 3.32 -5.20
CA GLY A 160 6.62 3.48 -3.81
C GLY A 160 5.88 4.62 -3.08
N VAL A 161 5.69 5.76 -3.77
CA VAL A 161 4.92 6.91 -3.24
C VAL A 161 3.46 6.53 -3.03
N PHE A 162 2.87 5.73 -3.92
CA PHE A 162 1.50 5.22 -3.77
C PHE A 162 1.31 4.45 -2.47
N ILE A 163 2.24 3.55 -2.14
CA ILE A 163 2.23 2.83 -0.85
C ILE A 163 2.38 3.80 0.34
N ALA A 164 3.24 4.82 0.23
CA ALA A 164 3.37 5.84 1.26
C ALA A 164 2.07 6.66 1.44
N MET A 165 1.37 7.00 0.35
CA MET A 165 0.09 7.69 0.40
C MET A 165 -0.98 6.85 1.10
N ILE A 166 -1.04 5.55 0.84
CA ILE A 166 -1.93 4.62 1.56
C ILE A 166 -1.65 4.67 3.06
N LEU A 167 -0.37 4.64 3.49
CA LEU A 167 -0.01 4.75 4.91
C LEU A 167 -0.45 6.06 5.55
N LEU A 168 -0.44 7.16 4.81
CA LEU A 168 -0.86 8.47 5.33
C LEU A 168 -2.37 8.54 5.60
N GLN A 169 -3.18 7.65 5.03
CA GLN A 169 -4.63 7.59 5.28
C GLN A 169 -4.98 6.87 6.58
N TYR A 170 -4.02 6.18 7.22
CA TYR A 170 -4.29 5.49 8.48
C TYR A 170 -4.40 6.47 9.65
N PRO A 171 -5.41 6.30 10.53
CA PRO A 171 -5.63 7.20 11.65
C PRO A 171 -4.49 7.09 12.66
N GLU A 172 -4.05 8.24 13.15
CA GLU A 172 -2.94 8.37 14.11
C GLU A 172 -3.39 9.04 15.41
N CYS A 173 -2.67 8.75 16.48
CA CYS A 173 -2.83 9.45 17.74
C CYS A 173 -2.09 10.80 17.70
N GLU A 174 -2.81 11.92 17.81
CA GLU A 174 -2.24 13.28 17.78
C GLU A 174 -1.16 13.51 18.84
N LYS A 175 -1.30 12.90 20.02
CA LYS A 175 -0.33 13.06 21.12
C LYS A 175 1.03 12.40 20.84
N CYS A 176 1.07 11.27 20.12
CA CYS A 176 2.30 10.49 19.96
C CYS A 176 2.71 10.16 18.52
N GLY A 177 1.87 10.48 17.53
CA GLY A 177 2.13 10.22 16.10
C GLY A 177 2.21 8.74 15.73
N LYS A 178 1.57 7.87 16.53
CA LYS A 178 1.53 6.41 16.31
C LYS A 178 0.17 5.99 15.79
N TYR A 179 0.17 4.95 14.95
CA TYR A 179 -1.08 4.39 14.43
C TYR A 179 -1.91 3.75 15.54
N PHE A 180 -3.23 3.87 15.42
CA PHE A 180 -4.14 3.14 16.30
C PHE A 180 -4.14 1.65 15.97
N ARG A 181 -4.23 0.82 17.02
CA ARG A 181 -4.36 -0.64 16.90
C ARG A 181 -5.81 -1.04 17.13
N LEU A 182 -6.34 -1.97 16.34
CA LEU A 182 -7.67 -2.54 16.56
C LEU A 182 -7.72 -3.26 17.91
N LEU A 183 -8.66 -2.87 18.77
CA LEU A 183 -8.92 -3.48 20.07
C LEU A 183 -10.15 -4.40 20.06
N GLY A 184 -11.16 -4.06 19.26
CA GLY A 184 -12.37 -4.87 19.11
C GLY A 184 -13.26 -4.37 17.99
N THR A 185 -14.20 -5.20 17.56
CA THR A 185 -15.16 -4.88 16.49
C THR A 185 -16.54 -5.32 16.89
N LYS A 186 -17.54 -4.47 16.63
CA LYS A 186 -18.95 -4.79 16.74
C LYS A 186 -19.64 -4.53 15.41
N SER A 187 -20.71 -5.27 15.16
CA SER A 187 -21.58 -5.04 14.02
C SER A 187 -23.03 -4.99 14.48
N LYS A 188 -23.79 -4.05 13.92
CA LYS A 188 -25.23 -3.87 14.14
C LYS A 188 -25.89 -3.78 12.77
N SER A 189 -26.96 -4.53 12.54
CA SER A 189 -27.78 -4.38 11.33
C SER A 189 -29.12 -3.74 11.70
N PHE A 190 -29.61 -2.86 10.84
CA PHE A 190 -30.85 -2.11 11.00
C PHE A 190 -31.77 -2.42 9.82
N SER A 191 -33.08 -2.46 10.08
CA SER A 191 -34.10 -2.80 9.06
C SER A 191 -34.03 -1.94 7.81
N ASP A 192 -33.83 -0.63 7.99
CA ASP A 192 -33.89 0.39 6.96
C ASP A 192 -33.03 1.61 7.35
N SER A 193 -32.94 2.57 6.42
CA SER A 193 -32.23 3.82 6.63
C SER A 193 -32.85 4.68 7.73
N ASP A 194 -34.16 4.60 7.93
CA ASP A 194 -34.89 5.41 8.91
C ASP A 194 -34.63 4.94 10.35
N ALA A 195 -34.65 3.62 10.59
CA ALA A 195 -34.25 3.06 11.89
C ALA A 195 -32.79 3.34 12.22
N PHE A 196 -31.92 3.30 11.21
CA PHE A 196 -30.51 3.67 11.36
C PHE A 196 -30.34 5.17 11.72
N ALA A 197 -31.08 6.06 11.05
CA ALA A 197 -31.06 7.48 11.34
C ALA A 197 -31.56 7.79 12.75
N ALA A 198 -32.70 7.20 13.14
CA ALA A 198 -33.26 7.36 14.48
C ALA A 198 -32.29 6.91 15.59
N TYR A 199 -31.63 5.76 15.42
CA TYR A 199 -30.59 5.29 16.34
C TYR A 199 -29.45 6.30 16.48
N TYR A 200 -28.99 6.86 15.35
CA TYR A 200 -27.88 7.80 15.37
C TYR A 200 -28.26 9.16 15.98
N ASP A 201 -29.44 9.66 15.66
CA ASP A 201 -29.96 10.91 16.22
C ASP A 201 -30.07 10.81 17.73
N GLU A 202 -30.59 9.69 18.25
CA GLU A 202 -30.65 9.43 19.69
C GLU A 202 -29.24 9.28 20.29
N LEU A 203 -28.34 8.52 19.66
CA LEU A 203 -26.99 8.29 20.17
C LEU A 203 -26.21 9.59 20.38
N TYR A 204 -26.37 10.58 19.50
CA TYR A 204 -25.69 11.88 19.62
C TYR A 204 -26.36 12.87 20.55
N THR A 205 -27.59 12.60 21.02
CA THR A 205 -28.19 13.42 22.08
C THR A 205 -27.52 13.18 23.44
N HIS A 206 -26.87 12.02 23.59
CA HIS A 206 -26.18 11.64 24.82
C HIS A 206 -24.69 12.01 24.78
N PRO A 207 -24.14 12.59 25.86
CA PRO A 207 -22.70 12.77 25.99
C PRO A 207 -21.97 11.42 25.91
N ILE A 208 -20.79 11.39 25.28
CA ILE A 208 -19.98 10.18 25.11
C ILE A 208 -19.66 9.49 26.46
N GLU A 209 -19.57 10.28 27.54
CA GLU A 209 -19.32 9.83 28.92
C GLU A 209 -20.55 9.24 29.62
N SER A 210 -21.74 9.40 29.06
CA SER A 210 -22.97 9.03 29.73
C SER A 210 -23.19 7.51 29.70
N LYS A 211 -23.87 7.01 30.72
CA LYS A 211 -24.22 5.58 30.81
C LYS A 211 -25.15 5.18 29.67
N GLU A 212 -26.06 6.09 29.29
CA GLU A 212 -27.01 5.93 28.19
C GLU A 212 -26.28 5.71 26.86
N PHE A 213 -25.22 6.48 26.58
CA PHE A 213 -24.39 6.27 25.39
C PHE A 213 -23.76 4.87 25.36
N VAL A 214 -23.24 4.40 26.50
CA VAL A 214 -22.64 3.05 26.62
C VAL A 214 -23.71 1.95 26.48
N ASP A 215 -24.90 2.15 27.04
CA ASP A 215 -26.00 1.20 26.96
C ASP A 215 -26.52 1.09 25.52
N MET A 216 -26.69 2.20 24.80
CA MET A 216 -27.02 2.22 23.37
C MET A 216 -25.95 1.54 22.51
N LEU A 217 -24.66 1.77 22.81
CA LEU A 217 -23.56 1.06 22.13
C LEU A 217 -23.63 -0.46 22.34
N ASN A 218 -24.16 -0.94 23.45
CA ASN A 218 -24.31 -2.37 23.74
C ASN A 218 -25.64 -2.96 23.24
N GLN A 219 -26.60 -2.13 22.84
CA GLN A 219 -27.86 -2.59 22.27
C GLN A 219 -27.60 -3.42 21.01
N LYS A 220 -28.19 -4.63 20.99
CA LYS A 220 -28.09 -5.54 19.85
C LYS A 220 -29.16 -5.17 18.83
N HIS A 221 -28.73 -4.92 17.60
CA HIS A 221 -29.59 -4.83 16.44
C HIS A 221 -29.13 -5.90 15.45
N ASP A 222 -30.01 -6.86 15.17
CA ASP A 222 -29.71 -7.98 14.28
C ASP A 222 -30.92 -8.22 13.36
N HIS A 223 -30.88 -7.59 12.20
CA HIS A 223 -31.79 -7.80 11.10
C HIS A 223 -31.12 -8.63 10.00
N LYS A 224 -31.86 -9.59 9.45
CA LYS A 224 -31.41 -10.42 8.32
C LYS A 224 -31.17 -9.56 7.08
N ALA A 225 -30.18 -9.93 6.27
CA ALA A 225 -29.87 -9.23 5.02
C ALA A 225 -31.08 -9.23 4.08
N GLN A 226 -31.68 -8.05 3.91
CA GLN A 226 -32.77 -7.76 2.99
C GLN A 226 -32.46 -6.44 2.28
N ASN A 227 -33.09 -6.20 1.13
CA ASN A 227 -32.85 -4.97 0.38
C ASN A 227 -33.21 -3.75 1.24
N GLY A 228 -32.27 -2.80 1.38
CA GLY A 228 -32.44 -1.61 2.23
C GLY A 228 -31.91 -1.75 3.66
N VAL A 229 -31.51 -2.95 4.09
CA VAL A 229 -30.89 -3.16 5.42
C VAL A 229 -29.55 -2.45 5.49
N VAL A 230 -29.33 -1.75 6.60
CA VAL A 230 -28.11 -1.00 6.88
C VAL A 230 -27.26 -1.77 7.88
N LEU A 231 -25.98 -1.99 7.57
CA LEU A 231 -24.99 -2.61 8.46
C LEU A 231 -24.02 -1.55 8.94
N LEU A 232 -23.99 -1.35 10.25
CA LEU A 232 -23.01 -0.53 10.95
C LEU A 232 -21.92 -1.44 11.53
N LYS A 233 -20.68 -1.27 11.09
CA LYS A 233 -19.49 -1.89 11.69
C LYS A 233 -18.75 -0.85 12.52
N GLU A 234 -18.74 -1.03 13.82
CA GLU A 234 -18.05 -0.18 14.78
C GLU A 234 -16.73 -0.85 15.17
N LYS A 235 -15.62 -0.17 14.94
CA LYS A 235 -14.27 -0.64 15.32
C LYS A 235 -13.74 0.23 16.43
N LEU A 236 -13.39 -0.39 17.56
CA LEU A 236 -12.66 0.30 18.62
C LEU A 236 -11.16 0.16 18.33
N ASN A 237 -10.50 1.27 18.08
CA ASN A 237 -9.06 1.32 17.94
C ASN A 237 -8.45 2.04 19.14
N GLY A 238 -7.26 1.61 19.59
CA GLY A 238 -6.57 2.16 20.74
C GLY A 238 -5.10 2.45 20.46
N CYS A 239 -4.61 3.54 21.03
CA CYS A 239 -3.19 3.88 20.95
C CYS A 239 -2.40 2.98 21.91
N PRO A 240 -1.35 2.27 21.44
CA PRO A 240 -0.59 1.37 22.31
C PRO A 240 0.11 2.10 23.47
N TYR A 241 0.40 3.40 23.30
CA TYR A 241 1.17 4.23 24.24
C TYR A 241 0.26 5.15 25.05
N CYS A 242 -0.48 6.04 24.39
CA CYS A 242 -1.30 7.04 25.08
C CYS A 242 -2.59 6.46 25.66
N LYS A 243 -2.96 5.22 25.32
CA LYS A 243 -4.22 4.55 25.70
C LYS A 243 -5.51 5.25 25.26
N ILE A 244 -5.41 6.39 24.56
CA ILE A 244 -6.53 7.02 23.84
C ILE A 244 -7.19 6.01 22.92
N GLN A 245 -8.51 6.04 22.91
CA GLN A 245 -9.35 5.17 22.08
C GLN A 245 -10.08 6.00 21.02
N MET A 246 -10.36 5.37 19.90
CA MET A 246 -11.06 5.96 18.77
C MET A 246 -12.05 4.94 18.21
N ILE A 247 -13.31 5.34 18.13
CA ILE A 247 -14.35 4.56 17.46
C ILE A 247 -14.33 4.91 15.98
N THR A 248 -14.30 3.90 15.12
CA THR A 248 -14.45 4.06 13.67
C THR A 248 -15.72 3.36 13.23
N ASN A 249 -16.64 4.13 12.65
CA ASN A 249 -17.93 3.65 12.18
C ASN A 249 -17.89 3.54 10.67
N ASN A 250 -18.12 2.32 10.17
CA ASN A 250 -18.29 2.04 8.75
C ASN A 250 -19.73 1.62 8.49
N VAL A 251 -20.39 2.28 7.55
CA VAL A 251 -21.79 2.00 7.19
C VAL A 251 -21.84 1.32 5.83
N SER A 252 -22.58 0.24 5.71
CA SER A 252 -22.83 -0.48 4.46
C SER A 252 -24.33 -0.68 4.27
N VAL A 253 -24.82 -0.62 3.04
CA VAL A 253 -26.23 -0.90 2.72
C VAL A 253 -26.33 -2.10 1.79
N TYR A 254 -27.26 -3.00 2.06
CA TYR A 254 -27.49 -4.17 1.22
C TYR A 254 -28.42 -3.82 0.05
N ASN A 255 -27.94 -4.01 -1.18
CA ASN A 255 -28.70 -3.69 -2.40
C ASN A 255 -29.50 -4.89 -2.95
N GLY A 256 -29.64 -5.96 -2.18
CA GLY A 256 -30.24 -7.23 -2.61
C GLY A 256 -29.24 -8.27 -3.10
N LYS A 257 -28.02 -7.86 -3.50
CA LYS A 257 -26.96 -8.76 -3.99
C LYS A 257 -25.67 -8.67 -3.17
N GLU A 258 -25.25 -7.46 -2.83
CA GLU A 258 -23.99 -7.17 -2.16
C GLU A 258 -24.13 -6.03 -1.15
N TRP A 259 -23.20 -5.97 -0.22
CA TRP A 259 -23.06 -4.86 0.73
C TRP A 259 -22.23 -3.75 0.08
N LYS A 260 -22.84 -2.58 -0.10
CA LYS A 260 -22.14 -1.39 -0.60
C LYS A 260 -21.77 -0.48 0.55
N GLU A 261 -20.47 -0.25 0.77
CA GLU A 261 -20.00 0.73 1.76
C GLU A 261 -20.33 2.16 1.31
N ILE A 262 -20.85 2.96 2.24
CA ILE A 262 -21.15 4.38 2.03
C ILE A 262 -20.05 5.19 2.73
N ASN A 263 -19.04 5.60 1.96
CA ASN A 263 -17.88 6.31 2.49
C ASN A 263 -18.25 7.66 3.12
N ASP A 264 -19.30 8.33 2.65
CA ASP A 264 -19.75 9.63 3.18
C ASP A 264 -20.26 9.55 4.62
N LEU A 265 -20.65 8.34 5.07
CA LEU A 265 -21.10 8.08 6.43
C LEU A 265 -19.99 7.52 7.34
N LYS A 266 -18.76 7.41 6.84
CA LYS A 266 -17.62 6.95 7.64
C LYS A 266 -17.24 8.02 8.65
N ARG A 267 -17.19 7.65 9.93
CA ARG A 267 -16.88 8.59 11.01
C ARG A 267 -15.79 8.06 11.94
N HIS A 268 -15.00 8.99 12.46
CA HIS A 268 -13.97 8.75 13.46
C HIS A 268 -14.30 9.60 14.69
N ILE A 269 -14.50 8.95 15.83
CA ILE A 269 -14.83 9.62 17.11
C ILE A 269 -13.70 9.32 18.08
N LEU A 270 -12.98 10.36 18.51
CA LEU A 270 -11.97 10.26 19.56
C LEU A 270 -12.66 10.24 20.92
N LEU A 271 -12.28 9.28 21.76
CA LEU A 271 -12.80 9.16 23.12
C LEU A 271 -11.93 10.00 24.08
N PRO A 272 -12.54 10.72 25.05
CA PRO A 272 -11.82 11.37 26.14
C PRO A 272 -10.93 10.40 26.91
N ASP A 273 -9.82 10.89 27.47
CA ASP A 273 -8.87 10.06 28.25
C ASP A 273 -9.51 9.41 29.51
N SER A 274 -10.63 9.97 29.98
CA SER A 274 -11.39 9.51 31.15
C SER A 274 -12.17 8.21 30.91
N ILE A 275 -12.40 7.81 29.65
CA ILE A 275 -13.28 6.68 29.30
C ILE A 275 -12.48 5.56 28.64
N SER A 276 -12.78 4.33 29.04
CA SER A 276 -12.35 3.13 28.31
C SER A 276 -13.55 2.27 27.94
N LEU A 277 -13.73 2.05 26.64
CA LEU A 277 -14.77 1.17 26.11
C LEU A 277 -14.26 -0.26 25.83
N LEU A 278 -13.10 -0.61 26.36
CA LEU A 278 -12.42 -1.87 26.05
C LEU A 278 -13.25 -3.08 26.50
N THR A 279 -13.89 -3.02 27.67
CA THR A 279 -14.72 -4.12 28.19
C THR A 279 -15.99 -4.34 27.36
N GLN A 280 -16.51 -3.29 26.73
CA GLN A 280 -17.69 -3.35 25.89
C GLN A 280 -17.37 -4.00 24.54
N PHE A 281 -16.17 -3.80 24.00
CA PHE A 281 -15.72 -4.33 22.70
C PHE A 281 -14.91 -5.63 22.77
N ALA A 282 -14.55 -6.10 23.98
CA ALA A 282 -13.76 -7.33 24.19
C ALA A 282 -14.57 -8.64 24.11
N LYS A 283 -15.74 -8.64 23.46
CA LYS A 283 -16.60 -9.82 23.27
C LYS A 283 -16.60 -10.28 21.82
#